data_AF-A0AAQ5X2V7-F1
#
_entry.id   AF-A0AAQ5X2V7-F1
#
_cell.length_a   1.000
_cell.length_b   1.000
_cell.length_c   1.000
_cell.angle_alpha   90.00
_cell.angle_beta   90.00
_cell.angle_gamma   90.00
#
_symmetry.space_group_name_H-M   'P 1'
#
loop_
_entity.id
_entity.type
_entity.pdbx_description
1 polymer ?
#
loop_
_entity_poly.entity_id
_entity_poly.type
_entity_poly.pdbx_seq_one_letter_code
_entity_poly.pdbx_strand_id
1 'polypeptide(L)'
;MTTHVTLEDALSNVDLLEELPLPDQQPCIEPPPSSIMYQANFDTNFEDRNAFVTGIARYIEQATVHSSMNEMLEEGHEYAVMLYTWRSCSRAIPQVTPGFSISLPYLLYTFICYSLFILQGK
;
A
#
# COMPACT_ATOMS: atom_id res chain seq x y z
N MET A 1 -0.71 47.15 -11.79
CA MET A 1 -0.93 45.69 -11.82
C MET A 1 -1.58 45.31 -10.49
N THR A 2 -2.90 45.18 -10.47
CA THR A 2 -3.65 44.76 -9.28
C THR A 2 -3.69 43.24 -9.27
N THR A 3 -2.77 42.61 -8.56
CA THR A 3 -2.76 41.16 -8.34
C THR A 3 -3.99 40.79 -7.52
N HIS A 4 -4.89 40.02 -8.11
CA HIS A 4 -6.09 39.52 -7.42
C HIS A 4 -5.65 38.55 -6.32
N VAL A 5 -5.62 39.01 -5.07
CA VAL A 5 -5.33 38.17 -3.91
C VAL A 5 -6.56 37.29 -3.65
N THR A 6 -6.38 35.97 -3.61
CA THR A 6 -7.45 35.03 -3.29
C THR A 6 -7.67 34.99 -1.78
N LEU A 7 -8.88 34.57 -1.37
CA LEU A 7 -9.23 34.48 0.04
C LEU A 7 -8.31 33.51 0.78
N GLU A 8 -7.96 32.40 0.13
CA GLU A 8 -7.05 31.37 0.66
C GLU A 8 -5.65 31.92 0.93
N ASP A 9 -5.15 32.79 0.06
CA ASP A 9 -3.82 33.42 0.20
C ASP A 9 -3.82 34.44 1.35
N ALA A 10 -4.93 35.15 1.52
CA ALA A 10 -5.12 36.06 2.66
C ALA A 10 -5.23 35.30 3.99
N LEU A 11 -5.92 34.15 4.02
CA LEU A 11 -6.03 33.31 5.22
C LEU A 11 -4.69 32.64 5.57
N SER A 12 -3.98 32.09 4.58
CA SER A 12 -2.66 31.48 4.79
C SER A 12 -1.66 32.48 5.39
N ASN A 13 -1.70 33.74 4.96
CA ASN A 13 -0.87 34.80 5.54
C ASN A 13 -1.19 35.09 7.01
N VAL A 14 -2.44 34.88 7.45
CA VAL A 14 -2.83 35.01 8.87
C VAL A 14 -2.34 33.82 9.67
N ASP A 15 -2.48 32.60 9.14
CA ASP A 15 -1.98 31.37 9.79
C ASP A 15 -0.45 31.42 10.00
N LEU A 16 0.29 31.96 9.04
CA LEU A 16 1.73 32.21 9.15
C LEU A 16 2.13 33.11 10.32
N LEU A 17 1.25 34.04 10.73
CA LEU A 17 1.51 34.93 11.87
C LEU A 17 1.24 34.23 13.21
N GLU A 18 0.37 33.21 13.24
CA GLU A 18 0.12 32.40 14.44
C GLU A 18 1.32 31.49 14.77
N GLU A 19 2.01 30.98 13.74
CA GLU A 19 3.20 30.13 13.90
C GLU A 19 4.48 30.91 14.24
N LEU A 20 4.44 32.26 14.25
CA LEU A 20 5.62 33.07 14.50
C LEU A 20 6.06 32.93 15.96
N PRO A 21 7.26 32.40 16.26
CA PRO A 21 7.74 32.31 17.63
C PRO A 21 7.98 33.71 18.17
N LEU A 22 7.12 34.14 19.10
CA LEU A 22 7.31 35.40 19.81
C LEU A 22 8.46 35.25 20.81
N PRO A 23 9.35 36.26 20.93
CA PRO A 23 10.36 36.26 21.97
C PRO A 23 9.66 36.30 23.33
N ASP A 24 9.80 35.22 24.11
CA ASP A 24 9.32 35.15 25.49
C ASP A 24 10.04 36.22 26.33
N GLN A 25 9.31 36.90 27.22
CA GLN A 25 9.91 37.82 28.20
C GLN A 25 10.56 37.04 29.36
N GLN A 26 11.31 35.99 29.05
CA GLN A 26 12.10 35.30 30.04
C GLN A 26 13.14 36.29 30.59
N PRO A 27 13.24 36.41 31.93
CA PRO A 27 14.31 37.18 32.53
C PRO A 27 15.65 36.69 31.98
N CYS A 28 16.42 37.57 31.34
CA CYS A 28 17.76 37.28 30.87
C CYS A 28 18.69 37.09 32.09
N ILE A 29 18.59 35.94 32.78
CA ILE A 29 19.59 35.51 33.75
C ILE A 29 20.71 34.89 32.94
N GLU A 30 21.60 35.74 32.42
CA GLU A 30 22.83 35.26 31.81
C GLU A 30 23.72 34.69 32.93
N PRO A 31 24.13 33.41 32.86
CA PRO A 31 25.14 32.89 33.76
C PRO A 31 26.47 33.62 33.51
N PRO A 32 27.33 33.77 34.53
CA PRO A 32 28.67 34.31 34.32
C PRO A 32 29.40 33.50 33.22
N PRO A 33 30.22 34.16 32.37
CA PRO A 33 30.83 33.52 31.22
C PRO A 33 31.69 32.33 31.68
N SER A 34 31.18 31.12 31.46
CA SER A 34 31.93 29.88 31.64
C SER A 34 32.61 29.55 30.31
N SER A 35 33.89 29.21 30.36
CA SER A 35 34.59 28.73 29.18
C SER A 35 34.07 27.33 28.85
N ILE A 36 33.33 27.22 27.75
CA ILE A 36 32.94 25.92 27.20
C ILE A 36 34.16 25.41 26.42
N MET A 37 34.86 24.44 27.02
CA MET A 37 35.93 23.72 26.32
C MET A 37 35.28 22.85 25.25
N TYR A 38 35.29 23.30 23.99
CA TYR A 38 34.84 22.48 22.87
C TYR A 38 35.94 21.45 22.56
N GLN A 39 35.70 20.21 23.00
CA GLN A 39 36.48 19.07 22.53
C GLN A 39 35.71 18.41 21.40
N ALA A 40 36.20 18.57 20.16
CA ALA A 40 35.68 17.84 19.02
C ALA A 40 35.87 16.33 19.28
N ASN A 41 34.77 15.63 19.54
CA ASN A 41 34.77 14.18 19.61
C ASN A 41 34.68 13.65 18.17
N PHE A 42 35.81 13.15 17.66
CA PHE A 42 35.87 12.48 16.35
C PHE A 42 35.54 10.98 16.45
N ASP A 43 34.97 10.54 17.57
CA ASP A 43 34.50 9.17 17.71
C ASP A 43 33.40 8.90 16.67
N THR A 44 33.70 7.97 15.75
CA THR A 44 32.78 7.50 14.71
C THR A 44 31.77 6.49 15.25
N ASN A 45 31.70 6.30 16.57
CA ASN A 45 30.59 5.59 17.20
C ASN A 45 29.30 6.32 16.86
N PHE A 46 28.59 5.76 15.90
CA PHE A 46 27.30 6.22 15.41
C PHE A 46 26.26 6.04 16.54
N GLU A 47 26.26 6.94 17.53
CA GLU A 47 25.43 6.83 18.74
C GLU A 47 23.93 6.75 18.41
N ASP A 48 23.53 7.33 17.27
CA ASP A 48 22.15 7.31 16.78
C ASP A 48 21.83 6.10 15.87
N ARG A 49 22.65 5.04 15.93
CA ARG A 49 22.43 3.80 15.17
C ARG A 49 21.03 3.24 15.41
N ASN A 50 20.54 3.33 16.65
CA ASN A 50 19.25 2.76 16.99
C ASN A 50 18.09 3.53 16.35
N ALA A 51 18.13 4.88 16.29
CA ALA A 51 17.10 5.63 15.59
C ALA A 51 17.19 5.45 14.07
N PHE A 52 18.41 5.39 13.52
CA PHE A 52 18.62 5.10 12.09
C PHE A 52 18.07 3.73 11.69
N VAL A 53 18.41 2.68 12.46
CA VAL A 53 17.90 1.31 12.24
C VAL A 53 16.38 1.26 12.40
N THR A 54 15.82 2.00 13.37
CA THR A 54 14.37 2.07 13.58
C THR A 54 13.66 2.79 12.42
N GLY A 55 14.25 3.86 11.90
CA GLY A 55 13.72 4.59 10.74
C GLY A 55 13.71 3.73 9.48
N ILE A 56 14.80 3.02 9.20
CA ILE A 56 14.91 2.11 8.05
C ILE A 56 14.00 0.89 8.22
N ALA A 57 13.87 0.33 9.42
CA ALA A 57 12.99 -0.81 9.69
C ALA A 57 11.53 -0.53 9.31
N ARG A 58 11.02 0.68 9.58
CA ARG A 58 9.65 1.06 9.19
C ARG A 58 9.45 1.02 7.68
N TYR A 59 10.39 1.55 6.90
CA TYR A 59 10.30 1.54 5.44
C TYR A 59 10.42 0.12 4.86
N ILE A 60 11.24 -0.73 5.47
CA ILE A 60 11.37 -2.13 5.07
C ILE A 60 10.07 -2.90 5.36
N GLU A 61 9.46 -2.68 6.53
CA GLU A 61 8.17 -3.28 6.88
C GLU A 61 7.07 -2.82 5.93
N GLN A 62 7.01 -1.52 5.62
CA GLN A 62 6.08 -0.96 4.64
C GLN A 62 6.29 -1.56 3.24
N ALA A 63 7.54 -1.70 2.78
CA ALA A 63 7.85 -2.33 1.50
C ALA A 63 7.43 -3.81 1.46
N THR A 64 7.58 -4.51 2.58
CA THR A 64 7.17 -5.92 2.72
C THR A 64 5.64 -6.06 2.63
N VAL A 65 4.90 -5.21 3.35
CA VAL A 65 3.43 -5.18 3.29
C VAL A 65 2.95 -4.79 1.88
N HIS A 66 3.59 -3.80 1.25
CA HIS A 66 3.27 -3.41 -0.12
C HIS A 66 3.52 -4.54 -1.13
N SER A 67 4.61 -5.30 -0.96
CA SER A 67 4.88 -6.49 -1.78
C SER A 67 3.79 -7.54 -1.61
N SER A 68 3.34 -7.80 -0.38
CA SER A 68 2.27 -8.76 -0.12
C SER A 68 0.92 -8.32 -0.73
N MET A 69 0.61 -7.02 -0.72
CA MET A 69 -0.59 -6.52 -1.41
C MET A 69 -0.53 -6.71 -2.93
N ASN A 70 0.65 -6.53 -3.53
CA ASN A 70 0.82 -6.74 -4.97
C ASN A 70 0.59 -8.20 -5.37
N GLU A 71 1.00 -9.17 -4.55
CA GLU A 71 0.73 -10.59 -4.81
C GLU A 71 -0.78 -10.88 -4.86
N MET A 72 -1.57 -10.28 -3.95
CA MET A 72 -3.03 -10.43 -3.97
C MET A 72 -3.68 -9.78 -5.20
N LEU A 73 -3.12 -8.69 -5.73
CA LEU A 73 -3.61 -8.08 -6.97
C LEU A 73 -3.37 -9.00 -8.17
N GLU A 74 -2.23 -9.69 -8.21
CA GLU A 74 -1.92 -10.65 -9.26
C GLU A 74 -2.86 -11.87 -9.18
N GLU A 75 -3.11 -12.41 -7.98
CA GLU A 75 -4.08 -13.49 -7.79
C GLU A 75 -5.50 -13.06 -8.20
N GLY A 76 -5.90 -11.84 -7.83
CA GLY A 76 -7.16 -11.23 -8.26
C GLY A 76 -7.28 -11.12 -9.78
N HIS A 77 -6.17 -10.83 -10.48
CA HIS A 77 -6.13 -10.80 -11.93
C HIS A 77 -6.40 -12.19 -12.54
N GLU A 78 -5.83 -13.25 -11.97
CA GLU A 78 -6.09 -14.62 -12.42
C GLU A 78 -7.57 -14.99 -12.31
N TYR A 79 -8.23 -14.66 -11.18
CA TYR A 79 -9.67 -14.87 -11.03
C TYR A 79 -10.49 -14.03 -12.01
N ALA A 80 -10.08 -12.78 -12.28
CA ALA A 80 -10.76 -11.92 -13.25
C ALA A 80 -10.67 -12.52 -14.67
N VAL A 81 -9.50 -13.02 -15.07
CA VAL A 81 -9.31 -13.71 -16.36
C VAL A 81 -10.15 -14.99 -16.41
N MET A 82 -10.17 -15.78 -15.33
CA MET A 82 -11.00 -16.98 -15.24
C MET A 82 -12.48 -16.65 -15.46
N LEU A 83 -13.01 -15.62 -14.77
CA LEU A 83 -14.41 -15.21 -14.92
C LEU A 83 -14.71 -14.63 -16.30
N TYR A 84 -13.80 -13.84 -16.86
CA TYR A 84 -13.96 -13.26 -18.20
C TYR A 84 -13.99 -14.33 -19.29
N THR A 85 -13.13 -15.34 -19.17
CA THR A 85 -13.07 -16.45 -20.13
C THR A 85 -14.05 -17.57 -19.81
N TRP A 86 -14.75 -17.51 -18.68
CA TRP A 86 -15.73 -18.51 -18.26
C TRP A 86 -16.85 -18.66 -19.28
N ARG A 87 -16.98 -19.87 -19.83
CA ARG A 87 -18.10 -20.25 -20.72
C ARG A 87 -19.04 -21.18 -19.97
N SER A 88 -20.35 -20.99 -20.15
CA SER A 88 -21.37 -21.79 -19.46
C SER A 88 -21.30 -23.26 -19.87
N CYS A 89 -20.94 -24.14 -18.93
CA CYS A 89 -20.90 -25.60 -19.14
C CYS A 89 -22.29 -26.24 -19.22
N SER A 90 -23.35 -25.57 -18.74
CA SER A 90 -24.73 -26.09 -18.81
C SER A 90 -25.25 -26.22 -20.24
N ARG A 91 -24.68 -25.45 -21.18
CA ARG A 91 -25.02 -25.53 -22.61
C ARG A 91 -24.49 -26.80 -23.29
N ALA A 92 -23.43 -27.40 -22.74
CA ALA A 92 -22.85 -28.65 -23.24
C ALA A 92 -23.47 -29.90 -22.57
N ILE A 93 -24.22 -29.71 -21.49
CA ILE A 93 -24.92 -30.79 -20.81
C ILE A 93 -26.25 -31.07 -21.53
N PRO A 94 -26.50 -32.31 -21.99
CA PRO A 94 -27.80 -32.67 -22.52
C PRO A 94 -28.87 -32.57 -21.42
N GLN A 95 -29.95 -31.85 -21.72
CA GLN A 95 -31.07 -31.71 -20.79
C GLN A 95 -31.76 -33.06 -20.58
N VAL A 96 -32.05 -33.39 -19.32
CA VAL A 96 -32.75 -34.64 -18.97
C VAL A 96 -34.19 -34.54 -19.46
N THR A 97 -34.46 -35.13 -20.62
CA THR A 97 -35.82 -35.29 -21.14
C THR A 97 -36.42 -36.52 -20.44
N PRO A 98 -37.67 -36.47 -19.93
CA PRO A 98 -38.26 -37.59 -19.19
C PRO A 98 -38.46 -38.78 -20.14
N GLY A 99 -37.51 -39.73 -20.12
CA GLY A 99 -37.54 -40.94 -20.96
C GLY A 99 -36.18 -41.57 -21.27
N PHE A 100 -35.05 -40.89 -21.04
CA PHE A 100 -33.72 -41.42 -21.35
C PHE A 100 -32.85 -41.62 -20.09
N SER A 101 -32.56 -42.87 -19.74
CA SER A 101 -31.57 -43.23 -18.72
C SER A 101 -30.16 -43.03 -19.26
N ILE A 102 -29.66 -41.78 -19.20
CA ILE A 102 -28.23 -41.51 -19.37
C ILE A 102 -27.56 -41.86 -18.05
N SER A 103 -26.62 -42.81 -18.06
CA SER A 103 -25.86 -43.18 -16.88
C SER A 103 -25.01 -41.99 -16.42
N LEU A 104 -25.25 -41.53 -15.19
CA LEU A 104 -24.49 -40.48 -14.48
C LEU A 104 -22.97 -40.45 -14.77
N PRO A 105 -22.24 -41.58 -14.89
CA PRO A 105 -20.81 -41.54 -15.18
C PRO A 105 -20.42 -40.80 -16.47
N TYR A 106 -21.20 -40.87 -17.55
CA TYR A 106 -20.83 -40.22 -18.82
C TYR A 106 -20.94 -38.69 -18.76
N LEU A 107 -21.90 -38.19 -17.99
CA LEU A 107 -22.18 -36.77 -17.84
C LEU A 107 -21.15 -36.11 -16.92
N LEU A 108 -20.69 -36.84 -15.90
CA LEU A 108 -19.55 -36.43 -15.07
C LEU A 108 -18.25 -36.41 -15.88
N TYR A 109 -18.04 -37.41 -16.75
CA TYR A 109 -16.82 -37.53 -17.55
C TYR A 109 -16.68 -36.40 -18.59
N THR A 110 -17.76 -36.03 -19.29
CA THR A 110 -17.74 -34.88 -20.20
C THR A 110 -17.55 -33.56 -19.46
N PHE A 111 -18.13 -33.39 -18.26
CA PHE A 111 -17.93 -32.20 -17.45
C PHE A 111 -16.48 -32.06 -16.97
N ILE A 112 -15.86 -33.16 -16.51
CA ILE A 112 -14.46 -33.21 -16.08
C ILE A 112 -13.53 -32.97 -17.26
N CYS A 113 -13.73 -33.64 -18.41
CA CYS A 113 -12.89 -33.47 -19.60
C CYS A 113 -12.94 -32.05 -20.17
N TYR A 114 -14.10 -31.39 -20.19
CA TYR A 114 -14.22 -30.01 -20.70
C TYR A 114 -13.60 -29.00 -19.72
N SER A 115 -13.77 -29.22 -18.41
CA SER A 115 -13.14 -28.40 -17.37
C SER A 115 -11.61 -28.54 -17.40
N LEU A 116 -11.10 -29.76 -17.62
CA LEU A 116 -9.67 -30.04 -17.78
C LEU A 116 -9.10 -29.45 -19.08
N PHE A 117 -9.88 -29.43 -20.17
CA PHE A 117 -9.47 -28.82 -21.45
C PHE A 117 -9.38 -27.28 -21.38
N ILE A 118 -10.28 -26.63 -20.63
CA ILE A 118 -10.21 -25.18 -20.35
C ILE A 118 -8.98 -24.86 -19.47
N LEU A 119 -8.65 -25.72 -18.50
CA LEU A 119 -7.50 -25.54 -17.60
C LEU A 119 -6.14 -25.91 -18.22
N GLN A 120 -6.10 -26.83 -19.19
CA GLN A 120 -4.88 -27.26 -19.90
C GLN A 120 -4.58 -26.45 -21.18
N GLY A 121 -5.45 -25.50 -21.56
CA GLY A 121 -5.25 -24.59 -22.69
C GLY A 121 -4.32 -23.42 -22.41
N LYS A 122 -3.40 -23.57 -21.46
CA LYS A 122 -2.30 -22.64 -21.14
C LYS A 122 -0.98 -23.30 -21.50
#